data_AF-A0A9X3AZ98-F1
#
_entry.id   AF-A0A9X3AZ98-F1
#
_cell.length_a   1.000
_cell.length_b   1.000
_cell.length_c   1.000
_cell.angle_alpha   90.00
_cell.angle_beta   90.00
_cell.angle_gamma   90.00
#
_symmetry.space_group_name_H-M   'P 1'
#
loop_
_entity.id
_entity.type
_entity.pdbx_description
1 polymer ?
#
loop_
_entity_poly.entity_id
_entity_poly.type
_entity_poly.pdbx_seq_one_letter_code
_entity_poly.pdbx_strand_id
1 'polypeptide(L)' 'MKKKKIPRFKTDEEVEAFIENADLSEYDLSEFKPFRFDFAKEKDEDEKPESRPRPSTSSG' A
#
# COMPACT_ATOMS: atom_id res chain seq x y z
N MET A 1 29.81 -14.15 10.40
CA MET A 1 28.81 -14.63 11.38
C MET A 1 27.66 -15.26 10.63
N LYS A 2 27.09 -16.37 11.11
CA LYS A 2 25.94 -17.04 10.47
C LYS A 2 24.64 -16.43 11.02
N LYS A 3 23.77 -15.93 10.15
CA LYS A 3 22.46 -15.41 10.53
C LYS A 3 21.45 -16.55 10.76
N LYS A 4 20.51 -16.37 11.70
CA LYS A 4 19.46 -17.34 12.04
C LYS A 4 18.35 -17.32 11.00
N LYS A 5 17.65 -18.44 10.78
CA LYS A 5 16.46 -18.48 9.91
C LYS A 5 15.23 -17.98 10.68
N ILE A 6 14.30 -17.33 9.97
CA ILE A 6 13.03 -16.90 10.57
C ILE A 6 12.14 -18.12 10.82
N PRO A 7 11.48 -18.23 11.99
CA PRO A 7 10.51 -19.29 12.28
C PRO A 7 9.29 -19.24 11.36
N ARG A 8 8.57 -20.35 11.24
CA ARG A 8 7.23 -20.35 10.63
C ARG A 8 6.19 -20.04 11.70
N PHE A 9 5.43 -18.98 11.49
CA PHE A 9 4.31 -18.57 12.34
C PHE A 9 2.99 -19.04 11.73
N LYS A 10 2.00 -19.31 12.59
CA LYS A 10 0.66 -19.75 12.18
C LYS A 10 -0.34 -18.60 12.14
N THR A 11 -0.10 -17.55 12.90
CA THR A 11 -0.97 -16.39 13.01
C THR A 11 -0.19 -15.10 12.91
N ASP A 12 -0.85 -14.02 12.50
CA ASP A 12 -0.24 -12.69 12.45
C ASP A 12 0.12 -12.19 13.85
N GLU A 13 -0.66 -12.53 14.89
CA GLU A 13 -0.36 -12.18 16.29
C GLU A 13 1.00 -12.77 16.76
N GLU A 14 1.30 -14.01 16.38
CA GLU A 14 2.61 -14.62 16.65
C GLU A 14 3.75 -13.89 15.93
N VAL A 15 3.49 -13.39 14.72
CA VAL A 15 4.47 -12.60 13.94
C VAL A 15 4.71 -11.26 14.62
N GLU A 16 3.66 -10.55 15.00
CA GLU A 16 3.75 -9.24 15.68
C GLU A 16 4.53 -9.37 17.00
N ALA A 17 4.19 -10.35 17.83
CA ALA A 17 4.90 -10.62 19.07
C ALA A 17 6.38 -10.97 18.83
N PHE A 18 6.70 -11.67 17.75
CA PHE A 18 8.10 -11.96 17.39
C PHE A 18 8.85 -10.69 16.96
N ILE A 19 8.25 -9.84 16.11
CA ILE A 19 8.87 -8.61 15.63
C ILE A 19 9.14 -7.65 16.79
N GLU A 20 8.21 -7.56 17.75
CA GLU A 20 8.34 -6.68 18.91
C GLU A 20 9.49 -7.09 19.83
N ASN A 21 9.73 -8.39 19.98
CA ASN A 21 10.66 -8.92 20.98
C ASN A 21 12.01 -9.40 20.40
N ALA A 22 12.10 -9.65 19.09
CA ALA A 22 13.31 -10.21 18.46
C ALA A 22 14.20 -9.15 17.81
N ASP A 23 15.51 -9.30 17.96
CA ASP A 23 16.48 -8.53 17.19
C ASP A 23 16.60 -9.10 15.76
N LEU A 24 15.93 -8.44 14.81
CA LEU A 24 15.90 -8.84 13.39
C LEU A 24 17.26 -8.77 12.70
N SER A 25 18.27 -8.08 13.26
CA SER A 25 19.61 -7.99 12.67
C SER A 25 20.34 -9.34 12.65
N GLU A 26 20.01 -10.22 13.60
CA GLU A 26 20.55 -11.57 13.74
C GLU A 26 19.94 -12.56 12.73
N TYR A 27 18.82 -12.21 12.09
CA TYR A 27 18.07 -13.10 11.21
C TYR A 27 18.37 -12.85 9.75
N ASP A 28 18.28 -13.93 8.98
CA ASP A 28 18.50 -13.97 7.55
C ASP A 28 17.25 -13.47 6.83
N LEU A 29 17.28 -12.21 6.41
CA LEU A 29 16.22 -11.57 5.64
C LEU A 29 16.42 -11.71 4.12
N SER A 30 17.41 -12.48 3.66
CA SER A 30 17.73 -12.59 2.22
C SER A 30 16.67 -13.37 1.42
N GLU A 31 15.83 -14.16 2.09
CA GLU A 31 14.73 -14.89 1.46
C GLU A 31 13.49 -14.01 1.18
N PHE A 32 13.44 -12.79 1.73
CA PHE A 32 12.38 -11.85 1.39
C PHE A 32 12.53 -11.41 -0.06
N LYS A 33 11.53 -11.73 -0.86
CA LYS A 33 11.47 -11.26 -2.25
C LYS A 33 11.05 -9.80 -2.23
N PRO A 34 11.79 -8.90 -2.89
CA PRO A 34 11.33 -7.53 -3.05
C PRO A 34 9.99 -7.54 -3.80
N PHE A 35 8.95 -7.01 -3.16
CA PHE A 35 7.64 -6.82 -3.78
C PHE A 35 7.59 -5.43 -4.41
N ARG A 36 7.25 -5.34 -5.69
CA ARG A 36 6.98 -4.06 -6.35
C ARG A 36 5.51 -3.72 -6.16
N PHE A 37 5.25 -2.64 -5.45
CA PHE A 37 3.93 -2.01 -5.42
C PHE A 37 3.86 -1.01 -6.57
N ASP A 38 2.99 -1.26 -7.56
CA ASP A 38 2.64 -0.26 -8.55
C ASP A 38 1.55 0.62 -7.94
N PHE A 39 1.91 1.85 -7.58
CA PHE A 39 0.93 2.84 -7.16
C PHE A 39 0.05 3.18 -8.37
N ALA A 40 -1.22 2.78 -8.33
CA ALA A 40 -2.20 3.37 -9.22
C ALA A 40 -2.27 4.87 -8.90
N LYS A 41 -2.10 5.72 -9.91
CA LYS A 41 -2.49 7.12 -9.75
C LYS A 41 -3.97 7.14 -9.36
N GLU A 42 -4.29 7.73 -8.21
CA GLU A 42 -5.67 8.14 -7.96
C GLU A 42 -6.11 8.96 -9.18
N LYS A 43 -7.24 8.59 -9.77
CA LYS A 43 -7.82 9.41 -10.84
C LYS A 43 -8.23 10.70 -10.15
N ASP A 44 -7.55 11.80 -10.47
CA ASP A 44 -8.00 13.12 -10.11
C ASP A 44 -9.47 13.25 -10.57
N GLU A 45 -10.41 13.27 -9.62
CA GLU A 45 -11.83 13.50 -9.87
C GLU A 45 -12.05 14.99 -10.18
N ASP A 46 -11.46 15.47 -11.27
CA ASP A 46 -11.58 16.86 -11.74
C ASP A 46 -11.99 16.88 -13.23
N GLU A 47 -12.99 16.09 -13.62
CA GLU A 47 -13.79 16.40 -14.81
C GLU A 47 -15.18 16.89 -14.38
N LYS A 48 -15.22 18.19 -14.06
CA LYS A 48 -16.44 19.00 -14.03
C LYS A 48 -17.25 18.74 -15.32
N PRO A 49 -18.51 18.22 -15.26
CA PRO A 49 -19.33 18.15 -16.45
C PRO A 49 -19.83 19.55 -16.82
N GLU A 50 -19.00 20.30 -17.55
CA GLU A 50 -19.40 21.54 -18.21
C GLU A 50 -20.17 21.21 -19.49
N SER A 51 -21.48 20.98 -19.37
CA SER A 51 -22.43 21.14 -20.49
C SER A 51 -23.89 21.18 -20.04
N ARG A 52 -24.33 22.34 -19.54
CA ARG A 52 -25.68 22.81 -19.88
C ARG A 52 -25.54 24.25 -20.39
N PRO A 53 -25.80 24.53 -21.68
CA PRO A 53 -25.95 25.91 -22.09
C PRO A 53 -27.12 26.51 -21.32
N ARG A 54 -26.92 27.68 -20.71
CA ARG A 54 -28.02 28.45 -20.11
C ARG A 54 -29.02 28.75 -21.24
N PRO A 55 -30.33 28.47 -21.08
CA PRO A 55 -31.29 28.95 -22.07
C PRO A 55 -31.24 30.48 -22.06
N SER A 56 -30.73 31.05 -23.15
CA SER A 56 -30.88 32.46 -23.47
C SER A 56 -32.33 32.70 -23.90
N THR A 57 -33.20 33.07 -22.97
CA THR A 57 -34.45 33.75 -23.32
C THR A 57 -34.25 35.23 -23.03
N SER A 58 -33.57 35.88 -23.98
CA SER A 58 -33.82 37.28 -24.30
C SER A 58 -34.94 37.31 -25.34
N SER A 59 -35.75 38.38 -25.31
CA SER A 59 -36.86 38.73 -26.21
C SER A 59 -38.23 38.15 -25.81
N GLY A 60 -39.28 38.95 -25.59
CA GLY A 60 -39.47 40.39 -25.76
C GLY A 60 -40.75 40.84 -25.04
#